data_AF-A0A497AIH0-F1
#
_entry.id   AF-A0A497AIH0-F1
#
_cell.length_a   1.000
_cell.length_b   1.000
_cell.length_c   1.000
_cell.angle_alpha   90.00
_cell.angle_beta   90.00
_cell.angle_gamma   90.00
#
_symmetry.space_group_name_H-M   'P 1'
#
loop_
_entity.id
_entity.type
_entity.pdbx_description
1 polymer ?
#
loop_
_entity_poly.entity_id
_entity_poly.type
_entity_poly.pdbx_seq_one_letter_code
_entity_poly.pdbx_strand_id
1 'polypeptide(L)'
;SVQITGTNMGLFDIAPPKVRVELRAKGKTISRAVSASYGFEEATGDVALRNDEANTKEIAPNTVTLMVIEEPDQKSVGLYLLDAATGAELSRLEKIEVAISM
;
A
#
# COMPACT_ATOMS: atom_id res chain seq x y z
N SER A 1 -0.71 5.06 9.44
CA SER A 1 0.14 4.78 8.27
C SER A 1 0.46 3.30 8.23
N VAL A 2 0.99 2.81 7.12
CA VAL A 2 1.41 1.40 6.95
C VAL A 2 2.79 1.38 6.32
N GLN A 3 3.60 0.37 6.64
CA GLN A 3 4.93 0.22 6.07
C GLN A 3 4.94 -0.89 5.03
N ILE A 4 5.44 -0.58 3.85
CA ILE A 4 5.63 -1.52 2.76
C ILE A 4 7.09 -1.96 2.75
N THR A 5 7.30 -3.27 2.70
CA THR A 5 8.57 -3.94 2.43
C THR A 5 8.32 -5.08 1.45
N GLY A 6 9.38 -5.68 0.92
CA GLY A 6 9.26 -6.82 0.04
C GLY A 6 10.61 -7.26 -0.48
N THR A 7 10.62 -8.41 -1.15
CA THR A 7 11.82 -9.01 -1.73
C THR A 7 11.57 -9.30 -3.20
N ASN A 8 12.50 -8.91 -4.05
CA ASN A 8 12.49 -9.17 -5.47
C ASN A 8 12.99 -10.60 -5.74
N MET A 9 12.05 -11.49 -6.07
CA MET A 9 12.35 -12.90 -6.39
C MET A 9 12.85 -13.10 -7.83
N GLY A 10 12.92 -12.04 -8.64
CA GLY A 10 13.41 -12.11 -10.01
C GLY A 10 14.90 -12.44 -10.07
N LEU A 11 15.30 -13.14 -11.14
CA LEU A 11 16.72 -13.45 -11.38
C LEU A 11 17.53 -12.17 -11.66
N PHE A 12 16.90 -11.19 -12.32
CA PHE A 12 17.49 -9.90 -12.69
C PHE A 12 17.14 -8.79 -11.69
N ASP A 13 17.89 -7.69 -11.74
CA ASP A 13 17.54 -6.46 -11.05
C ASP A 13 16.34 -5.81 -11.77
N ILE A 14 15.13 -6.19 -11.33
CA ILE A 14 13.89 -5.65 -11.86
C ILE A 14 13.52 -4.42 -11.04
N ALA A 15 13.12 -3.34 -11.71
CA ALA A 15 12.56 -2.18 -11.03
C ALA A 15 11.24 -2.61 -10.36
N PRO A 16 11.04 -2.33 -9.06
CA PRO A 16 9.81 -2.72 -8.39
C PRO A 16 8.61 -1.96 -8.98
N PRO A 17 7.40 -2.55 -8.90
CA PRO A 17 6.21 -1.93 -9.48
C PRO A 17 5.85 -0.64 -8.73
N LYS A 18 5.13 0.25 -9.43
CA LYS A 18 4.33 1.25 -8.73
C LYS A 18 3.18 0.54 -8.03
N VAL A 19 2.87 0.94 -6.81
CA VAL A 19 1.84 0.30 -6.00
C VAL A 19 0.76 1.28 -5.57
N ARG A 20 -0.43 0.74 -5.34
CA ARG A 20 -1.53 1.44 -4.70
C ARG A 20 -1.89 0.72 -3.40
N VAL A 21 -2.10 1.50 -2.35
CA VAL A 21 -2.53 0.98 -1.05
C VAL A 21 -3.96 1.40 -0.80
N GLU A 22 -4.81 0.41 -0.52
CA GLU A 22 -6.23 0.64 -0.29
C GLU A 22 -6.69 0.01 1.01
N LEU A 23 -7.32 0.80 1.87
CA LEU A 23 -8.16 0.28 2.95
C LEU A 23 -9.55 0.06 2.38
N ARG A 24 -10.09 -1.15 2.54
CA ARG A 24 -11.41 -1.54 2.03
C ARG A 24 -12.32 -2.06 3.13
N ALA A 25 -13.58 -1.65 3.09
CA ALA A 25 -14.69 -2.22 3.85
C ALA A 25 -15.67 -2.89 2.87
N LYS A 26 -15.99 -4.17 3.05
CA LYS A 26 -16.84 -4.96 2.13
C LYS A 26 -16.43 -4.84 0.64
N GLY A 27 -15.12 -4.73 0.37
CA GLY A 27 -14.59 -4.57 -0.97
C GLY A 27 -14.67 -3.14 -1.54
N LYS A 28 -15.30 -2.19 -0.86
CA LYS A 28 -15.27 -0.76 -1.23
C LYS A 28 -14.06 -0.09 -0.61
N THR A 29 -13.30 0.66 -1.41
CA THR A 29 -12.18 1.49 -0.93
C THR A 29 -12.70 2.68 -0.13
N ILE A 30 -12.21 2.82 1.10
CA ILE A 30 -12.62 3.85 2.08
C ILE A 30 -11.45 4.76 2.49
N SER A 31 -10.31 4.66 1.81
CA SER A 31 -9.12 5.46 2.09
C SER A 31 -8.51 6.03 0.82
N ARG A 32 -7.72 7.09 0.99
CA ARG A 32 -6.82 7.62 -0.03
C ARG A 32 -5.41 7.79 0.54
N ALA A 33 -4.39 7.43 -0.21
CA ALA A 33 -3.01 7.76 0.15
C ALA A 33 -2.78 9.27 0.04
N VAL A 34 -2.13 9.85 1.05
CA VAL A 34 -1.85 11.30 1.12
C VAL A 34 -0.37 11.63 1.20
N SER A 35 0.47 10.65 1.55
CA SER A 35 1.92 10.77 1.52
C SER A 35 2.57 9.39 1.54
N ALA A 36 3.84 9.34 1.16
CA ALA A 36 4.73 8.21 1.37
C ALA A 36 6.12 8.73 1.76
N SER A 37 6.95 7.90 2.40
CA SER A 37 8.35 8.25 2.69
C SER A 37 9.13 8.63 1.44
N TYR A 38 8.77 8.03 0.30
CA TYR A 38 9.29 8.38 -1.01
C TYR A 38 8.31 7.96 -2.13
N GLY A 39 8.50 8.52 -3.33
CA GLY A 39 7.84 8.03 -4.55
C GLY A 39 6.34 8.26 -4.65
N PHE A 40 5.74 9.10 -3.79
CA PHE A 40 4.32 9.42 -3.82
C PHE A 40 3.94 10.31 -5.02
N GLU A 41 2.93 9.90 -5.76
CA GLU A 41 2.36 10.65 -6.89
C GLU A 41 1.01 11.27 -6.46
N GLU A 42 0.99 12.58 -6.21
CA GLU A 42 -0.18 13.26 -5.63
C GLU A 42 -1.44 13.17 -6.51
N ALA A 43 -1.26 13.18 -7.84
CA ALA A 43 -2.36 13.15 -8.79
C ALA A 43 -3.15 11.82 -8.77
N THR A 44 -2.49 10.72 -8.42
CA THR A 44 -3.07 9.36 -8.49
C THR A 44 -3.19 8.68 -7.13
N GLY A 45 -2.36 9.07 -6.16
CA GLY A 45 -2.18 8.38 -4.90
C GLY A 45 -1.29 7.13 -5.01
N ASP A 46 -0.68 6.88 -6.17
CA ASP A 46 0.21 5.75 -6.38
C ASP A 46 1.60 6.03 -5.77
N VAL A 47 2.33 4.96 -5.44
CA VAL A 47 3.64 5.02 -4.80
C VAL A 47 4.66 4.24 -5.62
N ALA A 48 5.69 4.92 -6.11
CA ALA A 48 6.83 4.28 -6.77
C ALA A 48 7.76 3.67 -5.72
N LEU A 49 7.87 2.35 -5.70
CA LEU A 49 8.83 1.63 -4.86
C LEU A 49 10.26 1.76 -5.42
N ARG A 50 11.25 1.48 -4.58
CA ARG A 50 12.66 1.37 -5.00
C ARG A 50 13.35 0.23 -4.28
N ASN A 51 14.35 -0.35 -4.92
CA ASN A 51 15.22 -1.33 -4.28
C ASN A 51 16.06 -0.65 -3.19
N ASP A 52 16.47 -1.43 -2.19
CA ASP A 52 17.40 -1.00 -1.17
C ASP A 52 18.81 -0.81 -1.75
N GLU A 53 19.52 0.21 -1.27
CA GLU A 53 20.85 0.57 -1.77
C GLU A 53 21.93 -0.43 -1.34
N ALA A 54 21.76 -1.05 -0.16
CA ALA A 54 22.70 -2.05 0.35
C ALA A 54 22.39 -3.46 -0.18
N ASN A 55 21.13 -3.75 -0.51
CA ASN A 55 20.72 -5.02 -1.11
C ASN A 55 19.64 -4.82 -2.18
N THR A 56 20.02 -4.87 -3.47
CA THR A 56 19.09 -4.64 -4.59
C THR A 56 17.96 -5.67 -4.70
N LYS A 57 18.05 -6.80 -3.98
CA LYS A 57 16.98 -7.79 -3.87
C LYS A 57 15.90 -7.40 -2.86
N GLU A 58 16.14 -6.46 -1.95
CA GLU A 58 15.14 -5.99 -1.01
C GLU A 58 14.53 -4.67 -1.49
N ILE A 59 13.28 -4.43 -1.10
CA ILE A 59 12.61 -3.15 -1.28
C ILE A 59 12.91 -2.27 -0.07
N ALA A 60 13.40 -1.05 -0.33
CA ALA A 60 13.64 -0.07 0.71
C ALA A 60 12.31 0.23 1.45
N PRO A 61 12.28 0.17 2.80
CA PRO A 61 11.05 0.42 3.56
C PRO A 61 10.36 1.74 3.18
N ASN A 62 9.06 1.68 2.87
CA ASN A 62 8.27 2.86 2.54
C ASN A 62 7.05 2.98 3.43
N THR A 63 6.97 4.05 4.23
CA THR A 63 5.80 4.32 5.08
C THR A 63 4.79 5.16 4.31
N VAL A 64 3.62 4.58 4.04
CA VAL A 64 2.51 5.23 3.34
C VAL A 64 1.46 5.69 4.35
N THR A 65 1.07 6.96 4.26
CA THR A 65 -0.01 7.52 5.08
C THR A 65 -1.31 7.48 4.30
N LEU A 66 -2.32 6.86 4.91
CA LEU A 66 -3.67 6.77 4.39
C LEU A 66 -4.59 7.69 5.19
N MET A 67 -5.36 8.49 4.48
CA MET A 67 -6.50 9.22 5.03
C MET A 67 -7.75 8.35 4.83
N VAL A 68 -8.45 8.03 5.92
CA VAL A 68 -9.77 7.42 5.86
C VAL A 68 -10.75 8.50 5.42
N ILE A 69 -11.41 8.29 4.27
CA ILE A 69 -12.31 9.27 3.63
C ILE A 69 -13.78 8.88 3.79
N GLU A 70 -14.05 7.65 4.22
CA GLU A 70 -15.37 7.15 4.55
C GLU A 70 -15.30 6.32 5.83
N GLU A 71 -16.27 6.50 6.72
CA GLU A 71 -16.35 5.67 7.93
C GLU A 71 -16.70 4.23 7.56
N PRO A 72 -15.93 3.23 8.04
CA PRO A 72 -16.27 1.83 7.83
C PRO A 72 -17.56 1.50 8.56
N ASP A 73 -18.53 0.93 7.84
CA ASP A 73 -19.77 0.40 8.39
C ASP A 73 -19.58 -0.96 9.10
N GLN A 74 -18.35 -1.49 9.08
CA GLN A 74 -17.95 -2.79 9.62
C GLN A 74 -16.97 -2.64 10.79
N LYS A 75 -16.96 -3.66 11.68
CA LYS A 75 -15.98 -3.78 12.77
C LYS A 75 -14.56 -4.09 12.28
N SER A 76 -14.41 -4.49 11.02
CA SER A 76 -13.10 -4.78 10.44
C SER A 76 -13.00 -4.35 8.99
N VAL A 77 -11.77 -4.06 8.59
CA VAL A 77 -11.40 -3.64 7.24
C VAL A 77 -10.25 -4.51 6.74
N GLY A 78 -10.01 -4.49 5.43
CA GLY A 78 -8.84 -5.09 4.81
C GLY A 78 -7.92 -4.02 4.24
N LEU A 79 -6.62 -4.22 4.36
CA LEU A 79 -5.60 -3.42 3.68
C LEU A 79 -5.10 -4.21 2.46
N TYR A 80 -5.11 -3.59 1.30
CA TYR A 80 -4.74 -4.20 0.03
C TYR A 80 -3.57 -3.45 -0.58
N LEU A 81 -2.56 -4.20 -1.00
CA LEU A 81 -1.45 -3.71 -1.81
C LEU A 81 -1.64 -4.20 -3.23
N LEU A 82 -1.78 -3.27 -4.16
CA LEU A 82 -2.05 -3.54 -5.56
C LEU A 82 -0.90 -3.05 -6.42
N ASP A 83 -0.63 -3.74 -7.53
CA ASP A 83 0.11 -3.20 -8.65
C ASP A 83 -0.71 -2.07 -9.30
N ALA A 84 -0.15 -0.87 -9.36
CA ALA A 84 -0.89 0.32 -9.80
C ALA A 84 -1.20 0.31 -11.31
N ALA A 85 -0.42 -0.41 -12.12
CA ALA A 85 -0.60 -0.46 -13.56
C ALA A 85 -1.69 -1.46 -13.98
N THR A 86 -1.79 -2.58 -13.27
CA THR A 86 -2.66 -3.70 -13.63
C THR A 86 -3.87 -3.85 -12.68
N GLY A 87 -3.80 -3.28 -11.48
CA GLY A 87 -4.77 -3.52 -10.41
C GLY A 87 -4.64 -4.90 -9.78
N ALA A 88 -3.63 -5.69 -10.15
CA ALA A 88 -3.39 -7.01 -9.57
C ALA A 88 -3.04 -6.89 -8.09
N GLU A 89 -3.62 -7.75 -7.26
CA GLU A 89 -3.28 -7.79 -5.84
C GLU A 89 -1.91 -8.45 -5.63
N LEU A 90 -1.04 -7.76 -4.90
CA LEU A 90 0.28 -8.23 -4.53
C LEU A 90 0.29 -8.83 -3.13
N SER A 91 -0.45 -8.20 -2.20
CA SER A 91 -0.58 -8.66 -0.82
C SER A 91 -1.81 -8.05 -0.15
N ARG A 92 -2.23 -8.65 0.95
CA ARG A 92 -3.32 -8.13 1.78
C ARG A 92 -3.11 -8.42 3.26
N LEU A 93 -3.67 -7.55 4.10
CA LEU A 93 -3.91 -7.81 5.51
C LEU A 93 -5.42 -7.73 5.75
N GLU A 94 -6.04 -8.83 6.13
CA GLU A 94 -7.47 -8.88 6.41
C GLU A 94 -7.77 -8.77 7.90
N LYS A 95 -9.03 -8.46 8.23
CA LYS A 95 -9.56 -8.44 9.60
C LYS A 95 -8.84 -7.46 10.52
N ILE A 96 -8.42 -6.31 9.99
CA ILE A 96 -7.92 -5.22 10.82
C ILE A 96 -9.10 -4.68 11.61
N GLU A 97 -9.08 -4.85 12.93
CA GLU A 97 -10.14 -4.35 13.81
C GLU A 97 -10.17 -2.82 13.80
N VAL A 98 -11.38 -2.28 13.69
CA VAL A 98 -11.63 -0.85 13.74
C VAL A 98 -12.40 -0.52 15.00
N ALA A 99 -11.78 0.26 15.88
CA ALA A 99 -12.42 0.87 17.03
C ALA A 99 -12.41 2.39 16.83
N ILE A 100 -13.45 2.91 16.18
CA ILE A 100 -13.70 4.36 16.13
C ILE A 100 -14.55 4.69 17.35
N SER A 101 -13.97 5.40 18.32
CA SER A 101 -14.74 6.04 19.39
C SER A 101 -15.15 7.42 18.92
N MET A 102 -16.45 7.73 19.02
CA MET A 102 -16.94 9.11 18.99
C MET A 102 -16.64 9.83 20.30
#